data_AF-A0A3P1YCV7-F1
#
_entry.id   AF-A0A3P1YCV7-F1
#
_cell.length_a   1.000
_cell.length_b   1.000
_cell.length_c   1.000
_cell.angle_alpha   90.00
_cell.angle_beta   90.00
_cell.angle_gamma   90.00
#
_symmetry.space_group_name_H-M   'P 1'
#
loop_
_entity.id
_entity.type
_entity.pdbx_description
1 polymer ?
#
loop_
_entity_poly.entity_id
_entity_poly.type
_entity_poly.pdbx_seq_one_letter_code
_entity_poly.pdbx_strand_id
1 'polypeptide(L)'
;VAAGETKPVTVTASGAWTAASDQSWLTLSTGNGTGNTTISVTAANYTGTAPRTAKVTFTSSSITQEVNVTQQGASAPPTLAVSPATLSFVAAGETKPVTVTASGAWTAASDQSW
;
A
#
# COMPACT_ATOMS: atom_id res chain seq x y z
N VAL A 1 2.28 -2.50 6.51
CA VAL A 1 3.38 -1.62 6.08
C VAL A 1 3.61 -1.87 4.60
N ALA A 2 3.53 -0.84 3.75
CA ALA A 2 3.88 -1.01 2.35
C ALA A 2 5.40 -0.88 2.23
N ALA A 3 6.10 -2.00 2.03
CA ALA A 3 7.54 -1.98 1.76
C ALA A 3 7.84 -1.03 0.60
N GLY A 4 8.99 -0.35 0.63
CA GLY A 4 9.43 0.45 -0.52
C GLY A 4 9.49 -0.41 -1.78
N GLU A 5 9.16 0.16 -2.92
CA GLU A 5 9.08 -0.54 -4.20
C GLU A 5 9.93 0.18 -5.24
N THR A 6 10.61 -0.59 -6.09
CA THR A 6 11.36 -0.06 -7.24
C THR A 6 10.72 -0.55 -8.54
N LYS A 7 10.46 0.38 -9.48
CA LYS A 7 9.89 0.06 -10.81
C LYS A 7 10.73 0.66 -11.93
N PRO A 8 10.87 -0.03 -13.07
CA PRO A 8 11.50 0.55 -14.25
C PRO A 8 10.56 1.54 -14.95
N VAL A 9 11.14 2.59 -15.51
CA VAL A 9 10.50 3.54 -16.43
C VAL A 9 11.38 3.70 -17.65
N THR A 10 10.80 3.50 -18.83
CA THR A 10 11.49 3.69 -20.11
C THR A 10 11.27 5.12 -20.60
N VAL A 11 12.36 5.85 -20.76
CA VAL A 11 12.40 7.14 -21.43
C VAL A 11 12.69 6.89 -22.91
N THR A 12 11.81 7.38 -23.79
CA THR A 12 12.01 7.36 -25.24
C THR A 12 12.26 8.78 -25.70
N ALA A 13 13.48 9.07 -26.16
CA ALA A 13 13.90 10.42 -26.56
C ALA A 13 14.90 10.33 -27.72
N SER A 14 14.90 11.36 -28.57
CA SER A 14 15.89 11.50 -29.66
C SER A 14 17.13 12.32 -29.26
N GLY A 15 17.12 12.91 -28.06
CA GLY A 15 18.16 13.82 -27.57
C GLY A 15 18.41 13.71 -26.07
N ALA A 16 19.08 14.71 -25.52
CA ALA A 16 19.31 14.83 -24.08
C ALA A 16 18.00 15.15 -23.34
N TRP A 17 17.84 14.54 -22.18
CA TRP A 17 16.67 14.73 -21.34
C TRP A 17 17.06 14.84 -19.86
N THR A 18 16.20 15.47 -19.07
CA THR A 18 16.26 15.56 -17.62
C THR A 18 14.98 15.02 -16.99
N ALA A 19 15.06 14.54 -15.76
CA ALA A 19 13.95 14.01 -15.00
C ALA A 19 14.09 14.42 -13.52
N ALA A 20 13.01 14.86 -12.90
CA ALA A 20 12.97 15.18 -11.48
C ALA A 20 11.65 14.77 -10.85
N SER A 21 11.70 14.25 -9.63
CA SER A 21 10.49 14.10 -8.81
C SER A 21 10.25 15.37 -7.98
N ASP A 22 8.98 15.71 -7.78
CA ASP A 22 8.55 16.78 -6.87
C ASP A 22 8.54 16.36 -5.39
N GLN A 23 8.77 15.08 -5.08
CA GLN A 23 8.73 14.53 -3.73
C GLN A 23 10.02 13.78 -3.38
N SER A 24 10.54 14.03 -2.18
CA SER A 24 11.79 13.41 -1.69
C SER A 24 11.69 11.91 -1.41
N TRP A 25 10.48 11.38 -1.22
CA TRP A 25 10.26 9.95 -0.97
C TRP A 25 10.29 9.11 -2.25
N LEU A 26 10.28 9.74 -3.43
CA LEU A 26 10.37 9.08 -4.74
C LEU A 26 11.69 9.47 -5.41
N THR A 27 12.58 8.51 -5.59
CA THR A 27 13.94 8.75 -6.12
C THR A 27 14.12 8.11 -7.50
N LEU A 28 14.98 8.70 -8.33
CA LEU A 28 15.33 8.20 -9.66
C LEU A 28 16.77 7.70 -9.66
N SER A 29 17.07 6.63 -10.39
CA SER A 29 18.46 6.15 -10.55
C SER A 29 19.35 7.15 -11.30
N THR A 30 18.76 7.98 -12.15
CA THR A 30 19.38 9.17 -12.74
C THR A 30 18.30 10.22 -13.03
N GLY A 31 18.68 11.49 -12.89
CA GLY A 31 17.83 12.63 -13.25
C GLY A 31 18.12 13.19 -14.66
N ASN A 32 18.92 12.49 -15.47
CA ASN A 32 19.23 12.89 -16.84
C ASN A 32 19.75 11.71 -17.67
N GLY A 33 19.76 11.90 -18.99
CA GLY A 33 20.32 10.95 -19.94
C GLY A 33 20.19 11.43 -21.38
N THR A 34 20.51 10.55 -22.32
CA THR A 34 20.45 10.82 -23.76
C THR A 34 19.88 9.64 -24.50
N GLY A 35 19.01 9.90 -25.47
CA GLY A 35 18.39 8.84 -26.24
C GLY A 35 17.44 7.99 -25.39
N ASN A 36 17.10 6.81 -25.91
CA ASN A 36 16.26 5.86 -25.19
C ASN A 36 17.03 5.26 -24.00
N THR A 37 16.43 5.26 -22.82
CA THR A 37 17.06 4.76 -21.59
C THR A 37 16.00 4.22 -20.65
N THR A 38 16.31 3.11 -19.96
CA THR A 38 15.48 2.63 -18.85
C THR A 38 16.10 3.08 -17.54
N ILE A 39 15.32 3.74 -16.70
CA ILE A 39 15.73 4.17 -15.37
C ILE A 39 14.87 3.50 -14.29
N SER A 40 15.39 3.38 -13.09
CA SER A 40 14.65 2.86 -11.94
C SER A 40 14.07 4.01 -11.12
N VAL A 41 12.79 3.89 -10.76
CA VAL A 41 12.07 4.78 -9.85
C VAL A 41 11.82 4.04 -8.54
N THR A 42 12.30 4.58 -7.43
CA THR A 42 12.25 3.94 -6.11
C THR A 42 11.40 4.77 -5.16
N ALA A 43 10.29 4.18 -4.69
CA ALA A 43 9.49 4.74 -3.62
C ALA A 43 9.99 4.23 -2.26
N ALA A 44 10.31 5.14 -1.35
CA ALA A 44 10.67 4.78 0.02
C ALA A 44 9.50 4.08 0.74
N ASN A 45 9.83 3.30 1.77
CA ASN A 45 8.83 2.68 2.65
C ASN A 45 7.80 3.72 3.16
N TYR A 46 6.55 3.29 3.29
CA TYR A 46 5.47 4.16 3.76
C TYR A 46 4.61 3.47 4.81
N THR A 47 4.51 4.13 5.97
CA THR A 47 3.78 3.65 7.16
C THR A 47 2.45 4.38 7.40
N GLY A 48 2.15 5.41 6.61
CA GLY A 48 0.85 6.09 6.68
C GLY A 48 -0.27 5.21 6.12
N THR A 49 -1.50 5.50 6.51
CA THR A 49 -2.70 4.75 6.09
C THR A 49 -3.41 5.37 4.89
N ALA A 50 -3.27 6.68 4.68
CA ALA A 50 -3.82 7.37 3.51
C ALA A 50 -2.84 7.27 2.32
N PRO A 51 -3.31 7.17 1.06
CA PRO A 51 -2.41 7.18 -0.10
C PRO A 51 -1.60 8.48 -0.20
N ARG A 52 -0.38 8.40 -0.75
CA ARG A 52 0.44 9.58 -1.09
C ARG A 52 0.80 9.59 -2.57
N THR A 53 0.95 10.79 -3.14
CA THR A 53 1.22 11.00 -4.57
C THR A 53 2.47 11.84 -4.80
N ALA A 54 3.14 11.54 -5.91
CA ALA A 54 4.29 12.29 -6.43
C ALA A 54 4.16 12.39 -7.94
N LYS A 55 4.87 13.36 -8.51
CA LYS A 55 4.98 13.59 -9.94
C LYS A 55 6.44 13.56 -10.34
N VAL A 56 6.72 12.85 -11.43
CA VAL A 56 8.02 12.86 -12.10
C VAL A 56 7.88 13.62 -13.41
N THR A 57 8.62 14.70 -13.54
CA THR A 57 8.62 15.55 -14.74
C THR A 57 9.87 15.24 -15.57
N PHE A 58 9.67 14.84 -16.81
CA PHE A 58 10.71 14.60 -17.81
C PHE A 58 10.71 15.75 -18.81
N THR A 59 11.88 16.27 -19.15
CA THR A 59 12.04 17.36 -20.11
C THR A 59 13.12 17.01 -21.13
N SER A 60 12.79 17.14 -22.41
CA SER A 60 13.72 16.99 -23.53
C SER A 60 13.54 18.20 -24.45
N SER A 61 14.54 19.09 -24.51
CA SER A 61 14.42 20.39 -25.18
C SER A 61 13.22 21.19 -24.65
N SER A 62 12.19 21.44 -25.47
CA SER A 62 10.95 22.15 -25.09
C SER A 62 9.78 21.21 -24.77
N ILE A 63 9.98 19.89 -24.86
CA ILE A 63 8.94 18.90 -24.61
C ILE A 63 9.02 18.47 -23.15
N THR A 64 7.88 18.53 -22.46
CA THR A 64 7.73 18.07 -21.08
C THR A 64 6.69 16.96 -21.01
N GLN A 65 7.02 15.88 -20.32
CA GLN A 65 6.12 14.77 -20.01
C GLN A 65 6.09 14.51 -18.51
N GLU A 66 4.94 14.08 -18.00
CA GLU A 66 4.76 13.86 -16.57
C GLU A 66 4.26 12.43 -16.30
N VAL A 67 4.77 11.85 -15.21
CA VAL A 67 4.33 10.56 -14.68
C VAL A 67 3.83 10.77 -13.27
N ASN A 68 2.55 10.48 -13.04
CA ASN A 68 1.97 10.47 -11.69
C ASN A 68 2.22 9.11 -11.03
N VAL A 69 2.72 9.16 -9.80
CA VAL A 69 3.01 7.99 -8.97
C VAL A 69 2.14 8.05 -7.72
N THR A 70 1.40 6.97 -7.47
CA THR A 70 0.59 6.81 -6.26
C THR A 70 1.16 5.65 -5.45
N GLN A 71 1.56 5.91 -4.21
CA GLN A 71 1.91 4.88 -3.25
C GLN A 71 0.76 4.69 -2.26
N GLN A 72 0.25 3.47 -2.20
CA GLN A 72 -0.82 3.13 -1.27
C GLN A 72 -0.31 3.15 0.18
N GLY A 73 -1.20 3.56 1.09
CA GLY A 73 -0.95 3.45 2.52
C GLY A 73 -0.94 2.00 3.00
N ALA A 74 -0.46 1.79 4.22
CA ALA A 74 -0.60 0.53 4.91
C ALA A 74 -2.09 0.24 5.19
N SER A 75 -2.55 -0.94 4.82
CA SER A 75 -3.83 -1.45 5.31
C SER A 75 -3.78 -1.63 6.83
N ALA A 76 -4.89 -1.32 7.50
CA ALA A 76 -5.02 -1.60 8.93
C ALA A 76 -4.91 -3.11 9.18
N PRO A 77 -4.26 -3.54 10.29
CA PRO A 77 -4.23 -4.95 10.66
C PRO A 77 -5.66 -5.45 10.92
N PRO A 78 -5.94 -6.74 10.64
CA PRO A 78 -7.24 -7.30 10.93
C PRO A 78 -7.50 -7.30 12.44
N THR A 79 -8.73 -7.02 12.85
CA THR A 79 -9.18 -7.07 14.25
C THR A 79 -10.20 -8.18 14.45
N LEU A 80 -10.15 -8.83 15.61
CA LEU A 80 -11.14 -9.80 16.07
C LEU A 80 -11.29 -9.66 17.59
N ALA A 81 -12.52 -9.45 18.04
CA ALA A 81 -12.88 -9.35 19.45
C ALA A 81 -14.17 -10.11 19.72
N VAL A 82 -14.25 -10.78 20.87
CA VAL A 82 -15.41 -11.57 21.31
C VAL A 82 -15.76 -11.22 22.75
N SER A 83 -17.03 -11.03 23.06
CA SER A 83 -17.51 -10.72 24.42
C SER A 83 -18.88 -11.35 24.72
N PRO A 84 -19.11 -11.89 25.93
CA PRO A 84 -18.14 -12.05 27.04
C PRO A 84 -17.13 -13.19 26.77
N ALA A 85 -15.97 -13.16 27.43
CA ALA A 85 -14.94 -14.19 27.30
C ALA A 85 -15.33 -15.53 27.97
N THR A 86 -16.32 -15.50 28.86
CA THR A 86 -16.81 -16.66 29.60
C THR A 86 -18.32 -16.66 29.63
N LEU A 87 -18.90 -17.85 29.47
CA LEU A 87 -20.33 -18.08 29.62
C LEU A 87 -20.55 -19.18 30.66
N SER A 88 -21.59 -19.04 31.47
CA SER A 88 -22.00 -20.04 32.46
C SER A 88 -23.48 -20.35 32.29
N PHE A 89 -23.83 -21.61 32.11
CA PHE A 89 -25.18 -22.09 31.83
C PHE A 89 -25.71 -22.93 33.00
N VAL A 90 -27.04 -22.97 33.17
CA VAL A 90 -27.70 -23.89 34.11
C VAL A 90 -28.05 -25.21 33.42
N ALA A 91 -28.29 -26.26 34.21
CA ALA A 91 -28.54 -27.62 33.70
C ALA A 91 -29.81 -27.76 32.82
N ALA A 92 -30.77 -26.84 32.93
CA ALA A 92 -32.03 -26.88 32.17
C ALA A 92 -31.88 -26.50 30.68
N GLY A 93 -30.68 -26.14 30.24
CA GLY A 93 -30.43 -25.63 28.89
C GLY A 93 -30.77 -24.14 28.79
N GLU A 94 -29.85 -23.37 28.21
CA GLU A 94 -29.99 -21.91 28.06
C GLU A 94 -29.28 -21.46 26.78
N THR A 95 -29.80 -20.39 26.18
CA THR A 95 -29.12 -19.68 25.09
C THR A 95 -28.60 -18.35 25.62
N LYS A 96 -27.32 -18.05 25.37
CA LYS A 96 -26.71 -16.77 25.74
C LYS A 96 -26.12 -16.09 24.51
N PRO A 97 -26.32 -14.77 24.36
CA PRO A 97 -25.74 -14.04 23.26
C PRO A 97 -24.23 -13.89 23.44
N VAL A 98 -23.51 -13.91 22.32
CA VAL A 98 -22.10 -13.51 22.21
C VAL A 98 -22.01 -12.45 21.13
N THR A 99 -21.23 -11.41 21.38
CA THR A 99 -20.93 -10.40 20.37
C THR A 99 -19.56 -10.70 19.76
N VAL A 100 -19.52 -10.77 18.43
CA VAL A 100 -18.28 -10.88 17.65
C VAL A 100 -18.10 -9.59 16.86
N THR A 101 -16.94 -8.96 17.01
CA THR A 101 -16.55 -7.78 16.22
C THR A 101 -15.29 -8.13 15.46
N ALA A 102 -15.37 -8.15 14.13
CA ALA A 102 -14.25 -8.49 13.26
C ALA A 102 -14.16 -7.50 12.09
N SER A 103 -12.96 -7.18 11.65
CA SER A 103 -12.74 -6.35 10.44
C SER A 103 -12.72 -7.17 9.15
N GLY A 104 -12.95 -8.48 9.22
CA GLY A 104 -12.91 -9.41 8.11
C GLY A 104 -13.79 -10.64 8.35
N ALA A 105 -13.73 -11.60 7.42
CA ALA A 105 -14.43 -12.87 7.55
C ALA A 105 -13.95 -13.63 8.79
N TRP A 106 -14.88 -14.24 9.53
CA TRP A 106 -14.60 -15.02 10.72
C TRP A 106 -15.35 -16.35 10.67
N THR A 107 -14.80 -17.35 11.37
CA THR A 107 -15.43 -18.65 11.59
C THR A 107 -15.45 -18.93 13.09
N ALA A 108 -16.42 -19.72 13.54
CA ALA A 108 -16.50 -20.21 14.91
C ALA A 108 -16.58 -21.73 14.89
N ALA A 109 -15.98 -22.35 15.90
CA ALA A 109 -16.03 -23.79 16.13
C ALA A 109 -16.26 -24.05 17.62
N SER A 110 -16.94 -25.15 17.91
CA SER A 110 -17.09 -25.68 19.25
C SER A 110 -16.15 -26.87 19.40
N ASP A 111 -15.53 -27.03 20.57
CA ASP A 111 -14.77 -28.23 20.93
C ASP A 111 -15.70 -29.39 21.34
N GLN A 112 -16.98 -29.10 21.50
CA GLN A 112 -18.02 -30.04 21.90
C GLN A 112 -19.13 -30.16 20.85
N SER A 113 -19.74 -31.34 20.76
CA SER A 113 -20.78 -31.69 19.77
C SER A 113 -22.20 -31.79 20.33
N TRP A 114 -22.39 -31.52 21.62
CA TRP A 114 -23.66 -31.69 22.34
C TRP A 114 -24.52 -30.43 22.32
#